data_AF-A0A7X7X8Z2-F1
#
_entry.id   AF-A0A7X7X8Z2-F1
#
_cell.length_a   1.000
_cell.length_b   1.000
_cell.length_c   1.000
_cell.angle_alpha   90.00
_cell.angle_beta   90.00
_cell.angle_gamma   90.00
#
_symmetry.space_group_name_H-M   'P 1'
#
loop_
_entity.id
_entity.type
_entity.pdbx_description
1 polymer ?
#
loop_
_entity_poly.entity_id
_entity_poly.type
_entity_poly.pdbx_seq_one_letter_code
_entity_poly.pdbx_strand_id
1 'polypeptide(L)'
;MTARLPVTLTPHAGQALDCYLEHLAAANGMTTAAITTALGGRAVTPVVGLLAPSRPVTRRLTQLTGMGPECLRATTIAAYGDGRPLDLTGLDPDHPDTYRVLAARVWMPGQGTQICPDCLATTGVWQLRWRLATTTVCTTHRRYLTATCGSCRRPFRAQRQAPLRPDGVGTTCDNPTGRGPARHCDADLTLQPAAPVSAGCLDRQRRHDDAVAGQDIVVLGEPAPGEDYLRDSRSLAILLLHLATQDGADQLAPWAGALREEAQLRSTTSRGVRWGIRPPTSTVIRSHALTVADGILIASDVEIAAAVLVPWLELTPHTPDGALGWLADHTVMTPTLTRVVFAARAPHRRGRG
;
A
#
# COMPACT_ATOMS: atom_id res chain seq x y z
N MET A 1 -26.02 1.98 -29.27
CA MET A 1 -24.97 0.97 -29.54
C MET A 1 -23.66 1.71 -29.63
N THR A 2 -22.68 1.43 -28.77
CA THR A 2 -21.35 2.06 -28.90
C THR A 2 -20.41 0.97 -29.34
N ALA A 3 -19.86 1.12 -30.54
CA ALA A 3 -18.94 0.19 -31.15
C ALA A 3 -17.67 0.05 -30.27
N ARG A 4 -16.96 -1.07 -30.44
CA ARG A 4 -15.60 -1.22 -29.90
C ARG A 4 -14.72 -0.06 -30.37
N LEU A 5 -13.73 0.28 -29.56
CA LEU A 5 -12.71 1.24 -29.97
C LEU A 5 -11.93 0.68 -31.18
N PRO A 6 -11.52 1.52 -32.13
CA PRO A 6 -10.75 1.08 -33.30
C PRO A 6 -9.47 0.34 -32.93
N VAL A 7 -8.77 0.81 -31.89
CA VAL A 7 -7.57 0.16 -31.35
C VAL A 7 -7.88 -0.38 -29.96
N THR A 8 -7.71 -1.70 -29.79
CA THR A 8 -7.79 -2.35 -28.48
C THR A 8 -6.39 -2.77 -28.06
N LEU A 9 -6.03 -2.50 -26.81
CA LEU A 9 -4.75 -2.87 -26.22
C LEU A 9 -4.95 -4.00 -25.21
N THR A 10 -3.98 -4.89 -25.09
CA THR A 10 -3.89 -5.80 -23.94
C THR A 10 -3.08 -5.10 -22.85
N PRO A 11 -3.55 -5.05 -21.59
CA PRO A 11 -2.77 -4.49 -20.50
C PRO A 11 -1.43 -5.22 -20.34
N HIS A 12 -0.36 -4.49 -20.05
CA HIS A 12 0.89 -5.10 -19.61
C HIS A 12 0.68 -5.84 -18.29
N ALA A 13 1.48 -6.87 -18.04
CA ALA A 13 1.45 -7.61 -16.79
C ALA A 13 1.62 -6.64 -15.60
N GLY A 14 0.64 -6.66 -14.68
CA GLY A 14 0.64 -5.80 -13.50
C GLY A 14 0.36 -4.32 -13.76
N GLN A 15 -0.07 -3.91 -14.97
CA GLN A 15 -0.44 -2.52 -15.26
C GLN A 15 -1.70 -2.10 -14.50
N ALA A 16 -1.65 -0.92 -13.86
CA ALA A 16 -2.82 -0.35 -13.21
C ALA A 16 -3.86 0.16 -14.22
N LEU A 17 -5.15 0.04 -13.90
CA LEU A 17 -6.26 0.40 -14.78
C LEU A 17 -6.21 1.85 -15.27
N ASP A 18 -5.83 2.81 -14.43
CA ASP A 18 -5.69 4.20 -14.83
C ASP A 18 -4.59 4.40 -15.88
N CYS A 19 -3.43 3.77 -15.68
CA CYS A 19 -2.36 3.78 -16.67
C CYS A 19 -2.76 3.06 -17.97
N TYR A 20 -3.53 1.96 -17.87
CA TYR A 20 -4.08 1.30 -19.04
C TYR A 20 -5.04 2.20 -19.82
N LEU A 21 -5.95 2.90 -19.14
CA LEU A 21 -6.89 3.81 -19.77
C LEU A 21 -6.21 5.01 -20.43
N GLU A 22 -5.12 5.52 -19.85
CA GLU A 22 -4.28 6.55 -20.48
C GLU A 22 -3.65 6.04 -21.78
N HIS A 23 -3.04 4.85 -21.77
CA HIS A 23 -2.48 4.22 -22.98
C HIS A 23 -3.55 3.95 -24.03
N LEU A 24 -4.72 3.45 -23.63
CA LEU A 24 -5.83 3.18 -24.52
C LEU A 24 -6.39 4.46 -25.15
N ALA A 25 -6.47 5.56 -24.38
CA ALA A 25 -6.89 6.86 -24.90
C ALA A 25 -5.89 7.37 -25.95
N ALA A 26 -4.60 7.35 -25.64
CA ALA A 26 -3.55 7.78 -26.56
C ALA A 26 -3.56 6.97 -27.87
N ALA A 27 -3.70 5.64 -27.79
CA ALA A 27 -3.74 4.77 -28.97
C ALA A 27 -4.97 5.00 -29.88
N ASN A 28 -6.04 5.63 -29.36
CA ASN A 28 -7.24 5.98 -30.12
C ASN A 28 -7.34 7.48 -30.41
N GLY A 29 -6.30 8.28 -30.16
CA GLY A 29 -6.32 9.73 -30.36
C GLY A 29 -7.33 10.47 -29.46
N MET A 30 -7.67 9.87 -28.32
CA MET A 30 -8.63 10.42 -27.36
C MET A 30 -7.93 11.13 -26.20
N THR A 31 -8.57 12.16 -25.66
CA THR A 31 -8.15 12.72 -24.37
C THR A 31 -8.59 11.82 -23.21
N THR A 32 -7.97 11.98 -22.04
CA THR A 32 -8.38 11.26 -20.83
C THR A 32 -9.80 11.62 -20.36
N ALA A 33 -10.25 12.86 -20.65
CA ALA A 33 -11.63 13.26 -20.45
C ALA A 33 -12.60 12.54 -21.41
N ALA A 34 -12.22 12.39 -22.68
CA ALA A 34 -13.05 11.71 -23.68
C ALA A 34 -13.23 10.22 -23.36
N ILE A 35 -12.16 9.51 -22.96
CA ILE A 35 -12.30 8.10 -22.58
C ILE A 35 -13.11 7.92 -21.30
N THR A 36 -12.95 8.81 -20.32
CA THR A 36 -13.77 8.80 -19.09
C THR A 36 -15.25 9.04 -19.39
N THR A 37 -15.53 9.91 -20.36
CA THR A 37 -16.90 10.19 -20.84
C THR A 37 -17.48 8.97 -21.57
N ALA A 38 -16.69 8.29 -22.41
CA ALA A 38 -17.09 7.06 -23.07
C ALA A 38 -17.43 5.92 -22.08
N LEU A 39 -16.83 5.95 -20.88
CA LEU A 39 -17.11 5.04 -19.77
C LEU A 39 -18.32 5.45 -18.92
N GLY A 40 -18.96 6.60 -19.21
CA GLY A 40 -20.18 7.05 -18.54
C GLY A 40 -20.01 8.26 -17.62
N GLY A 41 -18.87 8.96 -17.63
CA GLY A 41 -18.64 10.32 -17.07
C GLY A 41 -18.70 10.49 -15.53
N ARG A 42 -19.61 9.79 -14.85
CA ARG A 42 -19.83 9.79 -13.39
C ARG A 42 -19.60 8.43 -12.73
N ALA A 43 -19.50 7.36 -13.52
CA ALA A 43 -19.45 5.98 -13.00
C ALA A 43 -18.05 5.57 -12.49
N VAL A 44 -17.01 6.35 -12.80
CA VAL A 44 -15.66 6.17 -12.25
C VAL A 44 -15.45 7.21 -11.15
N THR A 45 -15.94 6.95 -9.94
CA THR A 45 -15.36 7.66 -8.79
C THR A 45 -13.90 7.23 -8.69
N PRO A 46 -12.93 8.15 -8.60
CA PRO A 46 -11.52 7.82 -8.80
C PRO A 46 -10.92 6.84 -7.78
N VAL A 47 -11.58 6.64 -6.64
CA VAL A 47 -11.13 5.70 -5.61
C VAL A 47 -11.74 4.32 -5.79
N VAL A 48 -13.07 4.26 -5.92
CA VAL A 48 -13.79 2.98 -6.04
C VAL A 48 -13.59 2.39 -7.42
N GLY A 49 -13.58 3.20 -8.48
CA GLY A 49 -13.39 2.75 -9.85
C GLY A 49 -12.00 2.17 -10.15
N LEU A 50 -10.95 2.61 -9.43
CA LEU A 50 -9.60 2.04 -9.54
C LEU A 50 -9.39 0.86 -8.58
N LEU A 51 -10.22 0.78 -7.53
CA LEU A 51 -10.20 -0.33 -6.58
C LEU A 51 -10.94 -1.55 -7.15
N ALA A 52 -12.21 -1.37 -7.49
CA ALA A 52 -13.08 -2.35 -8.14
C ALA A 52 -14.17 -1.58 -8.94
N PRO A 53 -14.08 -1.53 -10.27
CA PRO A 53 -15.10 -0.88 -11.09
C PRO A 53 -16.48 -1.53 -10.88
N SER A 54 -17.52 -0.70 -10.82
CA SER A 54 -18.92 -1.15 -10.74
C SER A 54 -19.28 -2.02 -11.95
N ARG A 55 -20.33 -2.85 -11.82
CA ARG A 55 -20.77 -3.74 -12.92
C ARG A 55 -21.09 -2.98 -14.21
N PRO A 56 -21.76 -1.80 -14.18
CA PRO A 56 -21.95 -0.99 -15.38
C PRO A 56 -20.63 -0.56 -16.04
N VAL A 57 -19.64 -0.13 -15.26
CA VAL A 57 -18.32 0.28 -15.79
C VAL A 57 -17.57 -0.91 -16.37
N THR A 58 -17.55 -2.05 -15.69
CA THR A 58 -16.90 -3.27 -16.18
C THR A 58 -17.51 -3.73 -17.49
N ARG A 59 -18.85 -3.78 -17.62
CA ARG A 59 -19.52 -4.10 -18.89
C ARG A 59 -19.12 -3.11 -19.99
N ARG A 60 -19.02 -1.83 -19.65
CA ARG A 60 -18.65 -0.79 -20.61
C ARG A 60 -17.21 -0.93 -21.08
N LEU A 61 -16.28 -1.23 -20.18
CA LEU A 61 -14.89 -1.54 -20.50
C LEU A 61 -14.80 -2.76 -21.41
N THR A 62 -15.52 -3.85 -21.09
CA THR A 62 -15.58 -5.04 -21.96
C THR A 62 -16.14 -4.72 -23.34
N GLN A 63 -17.18 -3.89 -23.44
CA GLN A 63 -17.73 -3.46 -24.73
C GLN A 63 -16.74 -2.65 -25.56
N LEU A 64 -16.01 -1.71 -24.94
CA LEU A 64 -15.08 -0.82 -25.64
C LEU A 64 -13.78 -1.52 -26.02
N THR A 65 -13.28 -2.42 -25.17
CA THR A 65 -11.94 -3.01 -25.29
C THR A 65 -11.95 -4.46 -25.76
N GLY A 66 -13.09 -5.14 -25.65
CA GLY A 66 -13.17 -6.59 -25.87
C GLY A 66 -12.57 -7.45 -24.75
N MET A 67 -12.05 -6.86 -23.67
CA MET A 67 -11.44 -7.61 -22.57
C MET A 67 -12.46 -8.34 -21.70
N GLY A 68 -12.12 -9.57 -21.31
CA GLY A 68 -12.90 -10.33 -20.33
C GLY A 68 -12.82 -9.72 -18.92
N PRO A 69 -13.81 -10.01 -18.05
CA PRO A 69 -13.86 -9.48 -16.68
C PRO A 69 -12.62 -9.76 -15.83
N GLU A 70 -12.01 -10.94 -15.95
CA GLU A 70 -10.82 -11.30 -15.18
C GLU A 70 -9.57 -10.50 -15.59
N CYS A 71 -9.41 -10.23 -16.88
CA CYS A 71 -8.32 -9.37 -17.37
C CYS A 71 -8.48 -7.94 -16.83
N LEU A 72 -9.71 -7.43 -16.79
CA LEU A 72 -10.02 -6.14 -16.16
C LEU A 72 -9.74 -6.16 -14.66
N ARG A 73 -10.18 -7.20 -13.94
CA ARG A 73 -9.91 -7.37 -12.50
C ARG A 73 -8.41 -7.39 -12.21
N ALA A 74 -7.59 -8.02 -13.06
CA ALA A 74 -6.14 -8.05 -12.91
C ALA A 74 -5.45 -6.67 -13.00
N THR A 75 -6.14 -5.65 -13.53
CA THR A 75 -5.65 -4.25 -13.58
C THR A 75 -6.13 -3.39 -12.42
N THR A 76 -6.90 -3.95 -11.48
CA THR A 76 -7.50 -3.23 -10.36
C THR A 76 -7.06 -3.82 -9.03
N ILE A 77 -7.18 -3.04 -7.96
CA ILE A 77 -6.76 -3.49 -6.62
C ILE A 77 -7.54 -4.73 -6.17
N ALA A 78 -8.75 -4.96 -6.71
CA ALA A 78 -9.52 -6.18 -6.47
C ALA A 78 -8.74 -7.47 -6.81
N ALA A 79 -7.73 -7.42 -7.69
CA ALA A 79 -6.81 -8.54 -7.91
C ALA A 79 -6.04 -8.98 -6.65
N TYR A 80 -5.89 -8.07 -5.68
CA TYR A 80 -5.28 -8.31 -4.38
C TYR A 80 -6.32 -8.55 -3.27
N GLY A 81 -7.59 -8.80 -3.63
CA GLY A 81 -8.60 -9.28 -2.70
C GLY A 81 -8.53 -10.79 -2.48
N ASP A 82 -9.52 -11.33 -1.76
CA ASP A 82 -9.72 -12.77 -1.56
C ASP A 82 -8.54 -13.48 -0.90
N GLY A 83 -8.08 -12.95 0.25
CA GLY A 83 -6.97 -13.52 1.02
C GLY A 83 -5.58 -12.99 0.62
N ARG A 84 -5.43 -12.44 -0.59
CA ARG A 84 -4.24 -11.65 -0.98
C ARG A 84 -4.32 -10.28 -0.27
N PRO A 85 -3.25 -9.47 -0.15
CA PRO A 85 -2.90 -8.68 1.06
C PRO A 85 -3.97 -7.71 1.61
N LEU A 86 -5.09 -7.54 0.91
CA LEU A 86 -6.22 -6.74 1.29
C LEU A 86 -7.44 -7.62 1.61
N ASP A 87 -7.97 -7.47 2.82
CA ASP A 87 -9.33 -7.94 3.13
C ASP A 87 -10.35 -6.97 2.51
N LEU A 88 -10.96 -7.42 1.41
CA LEU A 88 -12.02 -6.70 0.70
C LEU A 88 -13.43 -7.23 1.04
N THR A 89 -13.56 -8.06 2.08
CA THR A 89 -14.85 -8.62 2.50
C THR A 89 -15.87 -7.51 2.80
N GLY A 90 -17.03 -7.60 2.16
CA GLY A 90 -18.10 -6.60 2.29
C GLY A 90 -17.95 -5.40 1.34
N LEU A 91 -16.98 -5.40 0.43
CA LEU A 91 -16.95 -4.48 -0.69
C LEU A 91 -18.11 -4.78 -1.64
N ASP A 92 -18.94 -3.78 -1.90
CA ASP A 92 -19.86 -3.79 -3.03
C ASP A 92 -19.46 -2.69 -4.02
N PRO A 93 -18.88 -3.05 -5.19
CA PRO A 93 -18.51 -2.10 -6.22
C PRO A 93 -19.66 -1.24 -6.76
N ASP A 94 -20.91 -1.71 -6.62
CA ASP A 94 -22.10 -0.97 -7.05
C ASP A 94 -22.61 0.00 -5.95
N HIS A 95 -22.12 -0.13 -4.70
CA HIS A 95 -22.44 0.74 -3.57
C HIS A 95 -21.17 1.40 -2.97
N PRO A 96 -20.73 2.55 -3.51
CA PRO A 96 -19.48 3.22 -3.11
C PRO A 96 -19.32 3.53 -1.61
N ASP A 97 -20.42 3.66 -0.86
CA ASP A 97 -20.37 3.89 0.59
C ASP A 97 -19.76 2.71 1.36
N THR A 98 -19.79 1.49 0.79
CA THR A 98 -19.14 0.30 1.36
C THR A 98 -17.62 0.45 1.44
N TYR A 99 -17.01 1.33 0.62
CA TYR A 99 -15.59 1.64 0.72
C TYR A 99 -15.19 2.21 2.10
N ARG A 100 -16.07 3.00 2.75
CA ARG A 100 -15.76 3.56 4.08
C ARG A 100 -15.58 2.45 5.12
N VAL A 101 -16.32 1.35 5.00
CA VAL A 101 -16.22 0.18 5.88
C VAL A 101 -14.85 -0.49 5.73
N LEU A 102 -14.30 -0.46 4.52
CA LEU A 102 -13.00 -1.06 4.18
C LEU A 102 -11.81 -0.16 4.50
N ALA A 103 -11.98 1.16 4.53
CA ALA A 103 -10.87 2.11 4.71
C ALA A 103 -10.06 1.89 6.00
N ALA A 104 -10.64 1.25 7.02
CA ALA A 104 -9.92 0.84 8.23
C ALA A 104 -9.22 -0.53 8.08
N ARG A 105 -9.74 -1.41 7.20
CA ARG A 105 -9.24 -2.77 6.94
C ARG A 105 -8.29 -2.85 5.78
N VAL A 106 -8.19 -1.83 4.94
CA VAL A 106 -7.27 -1.77 3.80
C VAL A 106 -6.19 -0.75 4.15
N TRP A 107 -5.00 -1.22 4.53
CA TRP A 107 -3.84 -0.36 4.83
C TRP A 107 -3.29 0.17 3.51
N MET A 108 -4.07 1.04 2.91
CA MET A 108 -3.83 1.65 1.62
C MET A 108 -3.86 3.15 1.84
N PRO A 109 -2.90 3.90 1.29
CA PRO A 109 -3.06 5.33 1.19
C PRO A 109 -4.28 5.51 0.29
N GLY A 110 -5.42 5.93 0.85
CA GLY A 110 -6.68 5.99 0.09
C GLY A 110 -6.64 6.89 -1.14
N GLN A 111 -5.50 7.53 -1.44
CA GLN A 111 -5.14 8.26 -2.65
C GLN A 111 -3.66 8.05 -2.97
N GLY A 112 -3.34 8.11 -4.26
CA GLY A 112 -1.97 8.16 -4.76
C GLY A 112 -1.37 6.80 -5.02
N THR A 113 -0.14 6.83 -5.52
CA THR A 113 0.65 5.64 -5.81
C THR A 113 2.13 5.93 -5.56
N GLN A 114 2.94 4.89 -5.71
CA GLN A 114 4.38 4.97 -5.65
C GLN A 114 4.96 4.66 -7.03
N ILE A 115 6.25 4.95 -7.24
CA ILE A 115 6.95 4.59 -8.48
C ILE A 115 8.34 4.04 -8.20
N CYS A 116 8.81 3.22 -9.13
CA CYS A 116 10.23 3.03 -9.36
C CYS A 116 10.62 3.86 -10.59
N PRO A 117 11.50 4.86 -10.46
CA PRO A 117 11.91 5.71 -11.58
C PRO A 117 12.46 4.92 -12.78
N ASP A 118 13.27 3.90 -12.55
CA ASP A 118 13.84 3.07 -13.61
C ASP A 118 12.82 2.17 -14.31
N CYS A 119 11.87 1.59 -13.56
CA CYS A 119 10.78 0.82 -14.17
C CYS A 119 9.95 1.71 -15.09
N LEU A 120 9.70 2.94 -14.65
CA LEU A 120 8.96 3.93 -15.43
C LEU A 120 9.77 4.35 -16.66
N ALA A 121 11.08 4.54 -16.54
CA ALA A 121 11.97 4.83 -17.68
C ALA A 121 11.98 3.70 -18.72
N THR A 122 11.92 2.45 -18.25
CA THR A 122 11.98 1.26 -19.13
C THR A 122 10.66 0.99 -19.84
N THR A 123 9.53 1.16 -19.15
CA THR A 123 8.22 0.67 -19.63
C THR A 123 7.18 1.75 -19.83
N GLY A 124 7.31 2.92 -19.19
CA GLY A 124 6.24 3.91 -19.11
C GLY A 124 5.01 3.46 -18.31
N VAL A 125 5.05 2.25 -17.72
CA VAL A 125 3.90 1.62 -17.08
C VAL A 125 3.89 1.87 -15.57
N TRP A 126 2.76 2.35 -15.07
CA TRP A 126 2.48 2.41 -13.64
C TRP A 126 1.96 1.06 -13.17
N GLN A 127 2.70 0.45 -12.26
CA GLN A 127 2.38 -0.89 -11.76
C GLN A 127 1.28 -0.83 -10.70
N LEU A 128 0.33 -1.75 -10.78
CA LEU A 128 -0.77 -1.89 -9.84
C LEU A 128 -0.27 -2.14 -8.40
N ARG A 129 0.75 -2.99 -8.23
CA ARG A 129 1.35 -3.28 -6.92
C ARG A 129 1.87 -2.03 -6.19
N TRP A 130 2.25 -0.98 -6.92
CA TRP A 130 2.74 0.26 -6.31
C TRP A 130 1.66 1.02 -5.52
N ARG A 131 0.39 0.64 -5.66
CA ARG A 131 -0.71 1.16 -4.86
C ARG A 131 -0.81 0.51 -3.47
N LEU A 132 -0.16 -0.62 -3.25
CA LEU A 132 -0.14 -1.30 -1.96
C LEU A 132 0.82 -0.56 -1.01
N ALA A 133 0.38 -0.21 0.21
CA ALA A 133 1.28 0.44 1.18
C ALA A 133 2.44 -0.47 1.60
N THR A 134 2.23 -1.80 1.53
CA THR A 134 3.18 -2.85 1.87
C THR A 134 4.26 -3.06 0.81
N THR A 135 3.96 -2.71 -0.44
CA THR A 135 4.95 -2.64 -1.51
C THR A 135 5.72 -1.33 -1.35
N THR A 136 7.00 -1.45 -1.05
CA THR A 136 7.85 -0.30 -0.66
C THR A 136 9.21 -0.29 -1.36
N VAL A 137 9.57 -1.41 -2.00
CA VAL A 137 10.86 -1.63 -2.66
C VAL A 137 10.61 -2.16 -4.06
N CYS A 138 11.40 -1.70 -5.02
CA CYS A 138 11.51 -2.35 -6.32
C CYS A 138 12.56 -3.47 -6.23
N THR A 139 12.14 -4.73 -6.34
CA THR A 139 13.05 -5.89 -6.29
C THR A 139 13.95 -6.00 -7.52
N THR A 140 13.50 -5.52 -8.68
CA THR A 140 14.28 -5.45 -9.92
C THR A 140 15.43 -4.44 -9.82
N HIS A 141 15.14 -3.20 -9.41
CA HIS A 141 16.11 -2.09 -9.38
C HIS A 141 16.70 -1.83 -7.99
N ARG A 142 16.38 -2.68 -7.01
CA ARG A 142 16.92 -2.68 -5.63
C ARG A 142 16.95 -1.30 -4.97
N ARG A 143 15.80 -0.64 -4.97
CA ARG A 143 15.62 0.71 -4.40
C ARG A 143 14.29 0.85 -3.72
N TYR A 144 14.21 1.79 -2.78
CA TYR A 144 12.92 2.20 -2.25
C TYR A 144 12.08 2.84 -3.36
N LEU A 145 10.78 2.58 -3.35
CA LEU A 145 9.84 3.30 -4.20
C LEU A 145 9.72 4.74 -3.71
N THR A 146 9.35 5.67 -4.59
CA THR A 146 9.07 7.06 -4.24
C THR A 146 7.57 7.31 -4.34
N ALA A 147 7.00 8.02 -3.36
CA ALA A 147 5.57 8.31 -3.32
C ALA A 147 5.23 9.79 -3.60
N THR A 148 6.25 10.65 -3.61
CA THR A 148 6.14 12.10 -3.78
C THR A 148 7.15 12.59 -4.81
N CYS A 149 6.80 13.64 -5.53
CA CYS A 149 7.71 14.30 -6.47
C CYS A 149 8.74 15.13 -5.72
N GLY A 150 10.03 14.99 -6.02
CA GLY A 150 11.11 15.81 -5.46
C GLY A 150 11.02 17.30 -5.83
N SER A 151 10.36 17.64 -6.95
CA SER A 151 10.16 19.04 -7.38
C SER A 151 8.96 19.68 -6.68
N CYS A 152 7.74 19.19 -6.93
CA CYS A 152 6.53 19.81 -6.37
C CYS A 152 6.15 19.33 -4.95
N ARG A 153 6.84 18.31 -4.41
CA ARG A 153 6.60 17.68 -3.09
C ARG A 153 5.20 17.11 -2.88
N ARG A 154 4.41 16.99 -3.95
CA ARG A 154 3.06 16.39 -3.91
C ARG A 154 3.11 14.88 -4.16
N PRO A 155 2.20 14.08 -3.56
CA PRO A 155 2.08 12.67 -3.86
C PRO A 155 1.71 12.41 -5.33
N PHE A 156 2.17 11.30 -5.90
CA PHE A 156 1.81 10.92 -7.27
C PHE A 156 0.37 10.45 -7.35
N ARG A 157 -0.36 10.84 -8.40
CA ARG A 157 -1.74 10.38 -8.73
C ARG A 157 -2.73 10.46 -7.55
N ALA A 158 -2.61 11.51 -6.72
CA ALA A 158 -3.47 11.70 -5.55
C ALA A 158 -4.67 12.64 -5.81
N GLN A 159 -4.97 12.95 -7.07
CA GLN A 159 -6.08 13.83 -7.42
C GLN A 159 -7.43 13.11 -7.26
N ARG A 160 -8.28 13.65 -6.37
CA ARG A 160 -9.59 13.08 -6.04
C ARG A 160 -10.69 13.31 -7.08
N GLN A 161 -10.48 14.21 -8.04
CA GLN A 161 -11.52 14.60 -8.99
C GLN A 161 -11.26 14.07 -10.40
N ALA A 162 -10.04 13.64 -10.70
CA ALA A 162 -9.64 13.12 -12.00
C ALA A 162 -8.89 11.78 -11.80
N PRO A 163 -9.48 10.63 -12.19
CA PRO A 163 -8.82 9.33 -12.05
C PRO A 163 -7.62 9.17 -12.98
N LEU A 164 -7.64 9.89 -14.11
CA LEU A 164 -6.61 9.87 -15.14
C LEU A 164 -5.87 11.20 -15.17
N ARG A 165 -4.62 11.16 -15.60
CA ARG A 165 -3.78 12.34 -15.78
C ARG A 165 -4.28 13.21 -16.94
N PRO A 166 -4.31 14.55 -16.79
CA PRO A 166 -4.63 15.46 -17.89
C PRO A 166 -3.79 15.22 -19.15
N ASP A 167 -2.47 15.10 -19.00
CA ASP A 167 -1.55 14.88 -20.11
C ASP A 167 -1.52 13.43 -20.59
N GLY A 168 -2.22 12.53 -19.89
CA GLY A 168 -2.32 11.12 -20.22
C GLY A 168 -0.99 10.38 -20.08
N VAL A 169 -0.55 9.75 -21.17
CA VAL A 169 0.64 8.91 -21.21
C VAL A 169 1.90 9.76 -21.08
N GLY A 170 2.74 9.44 -20.11
CA GLY A 170 4.04 10.07 -19.98
C GLY A 170 4.70 9.81 -18.64
N THR A 171 5.97 10.21 -18.57
CA THR A 171 6.79 10.10 -17.36
C THR A 171 6.90 11.41 -16.60
N THR A 172 6.20 12.47 -16.99
CA THR A 172 6.18 13.74 -16.23
C THR A 172 5.31 13.64 -14.98
N CYS A 173 5.54 14.51 -13.99
CA CYS A 173 4.83 14.47 -12.72
C CYS A 173 3.34 14.79 -12.83
N ASP A 174 2.99 15.81 -13.61
CA ASP A 174 1.61 16.25 -13.89
C ASP A 174 0.75 16.54 -12.64
N ASN A 175 1.42 16.87 -11.53
CA ASN A 175 0.72 17.37 -10.34
C ASN A 175 0.41 18.86 -10.53
N PRO A 176 -0.76 19.35 -10.09
CA PRO A 176 -1.12 20.76 -10.24
C PRO A 176 -0.26 21.60 -9.28
N THR A 177 0.30 22.73 -9.73
CA THR A 177 1.28 23.51 -8.94
C THR A 177 0.80 24.90 -8.49
N GLY A 178 -0.38 25.38 -8.93
CA GLY A 178 -0.86 26.73 -8.57
C GLY A 178 -2.37 26.97 -8.71
N ARG A 179 -2.81 28.24 -8.64
CA ARG A 179 -4.21 28.65 -8.88
C ARG A 179 -4.49 28.70 -10.38
N GLY A 180 -5.17 27.68 -10.87
CA GLY A 180 -5.67 27.60 -12.24
C GLY A 180 -5.39 26.22 -12.86
N PRO A 181 -6.25 25.74 -13.75
CA PRO A 181 -6.15 24.40 -14.34
C PRO A 181 -4.96 24.21 -15.30
N ALA A 182 -4.16 25.25 -15.57
CA ALA A 182 -3.14 25.22 -16.63
C ALA A 182 -1.71 24.94 -16.15
N ARG A 183 -1.39 25.09 -14.85
CA ARG A 183 -0.01 24.91 -14.37
C ARG A 183 0.17 23.57 -13.67
N HIS A 184 0.88 22.67 -14.35
CA HIS A 184 1.26 21.35 -13.86
C HIS A 184 2.78 21.25 -13.69
N CYS A 185 3.19 20.33 -12.83
CA CYS A 185 4.59 19.99 -12.60
C CYS A 185 5.09 19.17 -13.79
N ASP A 186 6.10 19.68 -14.48
CA ASP A 186 6.74 19.07 -15.65
C ASP A 186 7.94 18.18 -15.30
N ALA A 187 8.29 18.09 -14.02
CA ALA A 187 9.41 17.27 -13.56
C ALA A 187 9.34 15.83 -14.09
N ASP A 188 10.44 15.38 -14.69
CA ASP A 188 10.56 14.00 -15.16
C ASP A 188 10.64 13.04 -13.97
N LEU A 189 9.72 12.09 -13.94
CA LEU A 189 9.63 11.09 -12.90
C LEU A 189 10.70 10.00 -13.05
N THR A 190 11.30 9.84 -14.24
CA THR A 190 12.40 8.90 -14.46
C THR A 190 13.69 9.35 -13.77
N LEU A 191 13.83 10.64 -13.52
CA LEU A 191 14.99 11.27 -12.88
C LEU A 191 14.80 11.46 -11.37
N GLN A 192 13.72 10.91 -10.78
CA GLN A 192 13.46 11.09 -9.36
C GLN A 192 14.54 10.39 -8.52
N PRO A 193 15.11 11.07 -7.51
CA PRO A 193 16.05 10.43 -6.61
C PRO A 193 15.34 9.33 -5.82
N ALA A 194 15.95 8.14 -5.82
CA ALA A 194 15.46 7.00 -5.06
C ALA A 194 16.64 6.36 -4.33
N ALA A 195 16.56 6.29 -3.00
CA ALA A 195 17.62 5.72 -2.20
C ALA A 195 17.78 4.22 -2.47
N PRO A 196 19.02 3.69 -2.47
CA PRO A 196 19.25 2.26 -2.54
C PRO A 196 18.62 1.56 -1.34
N VAL A 197 18.12 0.35 -1.55
CA VAL A 197 17.48 -0.44 -0.48
C VAL A 197 18.52 -1.19 0.35
N SER A 198 18.28 -1.32 1.66
CA SER A 198 19.06 -2.25 2.49
C SER A 198 18.76 -3.71 2.15
N ALA A 199 19.69 -4.62 2.45
CA ALA A 199 19.51 -6.06 2.20
C ALA A 199 18.26 -6.62 2.90
N GLY A 200 18.08 -6.31 4.19
CA GLY A 200 16.90 -6.79 4.95
C GLY A 200 15.57 -6.29 4.37
N CYS A 201 15.49 -5.03 3.93
CA CYS A 201 14.28 -4.52 3.30
C CYS A 201 14.02 -5.15 1.91
N LEU A 202 15.08 -5.50 1.18
CA LEU A 202 14.96 -6.21 -0.10
C LEU A 202 14.45 -7.64 0.09
N ASP A 203 15.02 -8.38 1.04
CA ASP A 203 14.64 -9.77 1.31
C ASP A 203 13.22 -9.88 1.84
N ARG A 204 12.82 -8.95 2.72
CA ARG A 204 11.43 -8.83 3.15
C ARG A 204 10.49 -8.52 1.98
N GLN A 205 10.86 -7.62 1.07
CA GLN A 205 10.02 -7.34 -0.11
C GLN A 205 9.89 -8.55 -1.02
N ARG A 206 10.95 -9.36 -1.21
CA ARG A 206 10.86 -10.61 -1.98
C ARG A 206 9.87 -11.59 -1.35
N ARG A 207 9.97 -11.84 -0.03
CA ARG A 207 8.99 -12.66 0.71
C ARG A 207 7.57 -12.12 0.58
N HIS A 208 7.41 -10.79 0.63
CA HIS A 208 6.12 -10.16 0.40
C HIS A 208 5.59 -10.43 -1.01
N ASP A 209 6.43 -10.30 -2.03
CA ASP A 209 6.06 -10.57 -3.43
C ASP A 209 5.69 -12.06 -3.63
N ASP A 210 6.43 -12.99 -3.00
CA ASP A 210 6.14 -14.44 -3.02
C ASP A 210 4.79 -14.75 -2.35
N ALA A 211 4.53 -14.17 -1.17
CA ALA A 211 3.26 -14.33 -0.47
C ALA A 211 2.07 -13.77 -1.27
N VAL A 212 2.27 -12.62 -1.94
CA VAL A 212 1.27 -12.02 -2.84
C VAL A 212 1.00 -12.91 -4.06
N ALA A 213 2.02 -13.63 -4.54
CA ALA A 213 1.88 -14.64 -5.59
C ALA A 213 1.20 -15.93 -5.09
N GLY A 214 0.86 -16.02 -3.81
CA GLY A 214 0.18 -17.17 -3.19
C GLY A 214 1.13 -18.30 -2.79
N GLN A 215 2.43 -18.02 -2.62
CA GLN A 215 3.37 -18.98 -2.06
C GLN A 215 3.23 -19.04 -0.54
N ASP A 216 3.49 -20.22 0.03
CA ASP A 216 3.60 -20.40 1.47
C ASP A 216 4.90 -19.78 1.99
N ILE A 217 4.84 -19.25 3.22
CA ILE A 217 5.97 -18.61 3.89
C ILE A 217 6.21 -19.32 5.22
N VAL A 218 7.47 -19.59 5.54
CA VAL A 218 7.83 -20.14 6.85
C VAL A 218 7.72 -19.03 7.91
N VAL A 219 6.82 -19.23 8.86
CA VAL A 219 6.50 -18.32 9.97
C VAL A 219 6.66 -19.08 11.28
N LEU A 220 7.53 -18.59 12.16
CA LEU A 220 7.83 -19.22 13.45
C LEU A 220 8.24 -20.69 13.32
N GLY A 221 9.06 -21.00 12.31
CA GLY A 221 9.55 -22.35 11.99
C GLY A 221 8.59 -23.25 11.20
N GLU A 222 7.34 -22.83 11.02
CA GLU A 222 6.29 -23.66 10.39
C GLU A 222 5.82 -23.03 9.06
N PRO A 223 5.48 -23.85 8.05
CA PRO A 223 4.87 -23.34 6.83
C PRO A 223 3.50 -22.74 7.11
N ALA A 224 3.26 -21.53 6.62
CA ALA A 224 1.99 -20.82 6.73
C ALA A 224 1.53 -20.32 5.36
N PRO A 225 0.20 -20.26 5.11
CA PRO A 225 -0.34 -19.64 3.91
C PRO A 225 0.17 -18.20 3.77
N GLY A 226 0.54 -17.79 2.55
CA GLY A 226 1.02 -16.43 2.29
C GLY A 226 0.03 -15.33 2.74
N GLU A 227 -1.27 -15.61 2.68
CA GLU A 227 -2.32 -14.71 3.19
C GLU A 227 -2.23 -14.42 4.69
N ASP A 228 -1.93 -15.44 5.48
CA ASP A 228 -1.79 -15.32 6.93
C ASP A 228 -0.52 -14.55 7.27
N TYR A 229 0.60 -14.85 6.58
CA TYR A 229 1.83 -14.07 6.70
C TYR A 229 1.60 -12.58 6.36
N LEU A 230 0.88 -12.26 5.28
CA LEU A 230 0.60 -10.87 4.90
C LEU A 230 -0.26 -10.15 5.94
N ARG A 231 -1.26 -10.84 6.51
CA ARG A 231 -2.11 -10.33 7.58
C ARG A 231 -1.29 -10.06 8.84
N ASP A 232 -0.48 -11.02 9.27
CA ASP A 232 0.37 -10.94 10.45
C ASP A 232 1.44 -9.84 10.31
N SER A 233 2.12 -9.80 9.17
CA SER A 233 3.16 -8.79 8.85
C SER A 233 2.60 -7.38 8.97
N ARG A 234 1.40 -7.15 8.42
CA ARG A 234 0.72 -5.87 8.51
C ARG A 234 0.30 -5.54 9.95
N SER A 235 -0.35 -6.45 10.65
CA SER A 235 -0.81 -6.22 12.03
C SER A 235 0.38 -5.89 12.93
N LEU A 236 1.46 -6.66 12.83
CA LEU A 236 2.66 -6.41 13.60
C LEU A 236 3.35 -5.10 13.20
N ALA A 237 3.43 -4.77 11.90
CA ALA A 237 3.97 -3.48 11.46
C ALA A 237 3.16 -2.29 11.99
N ILE A 238 1.82 -2.37 12.01
CA ILE A 238 0.97 -1.32 12.59
C ILE A 238 1.27 -1.14 14.08
N LEU A 239 1.39 -2.24 14.82
CA LEU A 239 1.75 -2.19 16.24
C LEU A 239 3.12 -1.54 16.45
N LEU A 240 4.12 -1.98 15.69
CA LEU A 240 5.48 -1.44 15.75
C LEU A 240 5.52 0.05 15.42
N LEU A 241 4.66 0.54 14.51
CA LEU A 241 4.55 1.98 14.23
C LEU A 241 3.99 2.76 15.43
N HIS A 242 3.03 2.20 16.16
CA HIS A 242 2.52 2.84 17.38
C HIS A 242 3.56 2.84 18.51
N LEU A 243 4.29 1.73 18.69
CA LEU A 243 5.39 1.64 19.65
C LEU A 243 6.57 2.55 19.27
N ALA A 244 6.88 2.67 17.98
CA ALA A 244 7.93 3.55 17.48
C ALA A 244 7.63 5.05 17.66
N THR A 245 6.38 5.42 17.93
CA THR A 245 6.03 6.81 18.29
C THR A 245 6.20 7.13 19.78
N GLN A 246 6.47 6.12 20.61
CA GLN A 246 6.69 6.30 22.05
C GLN A 246 8.10 6.80 22.36
N ASP A 247 8.30 7.28 23.58
CA ASP A 247 9.60 7.72 24.07
C ASP A 247 10.57 6.54 24.18
N GLY A 248 11.85 6.77 23.85
CA GLY A 248 12.88 5.72 23.86
C GLY A 248 12.96 4.87 22.59
N ALA A 249 11.96 4.94 21.70
CA ALA A 249 11.94 4.17 20.45
C ALA A 249 13.15 4.41 19.52
N ASP A 250 13.79 5.58 19.61
CA ASP A 250 14.97 5.92 18.81
C ASP A 250 16.18 5.01 19.10
N GLN A 251 16.19 4.33 20.26
CA GLN A 251 17.20 3.33 20.61
C GLN A 251 16.99 2.00 19.86
N LEU A 252 15.75 1.68 19.47
CA LEU A 252 15.41 0.46 18.74
C LEU A 252 15.37 0.68 17.23
N ALA A 253 14.99 1.89 16.81
CA ALA A 253 14.73 2.21 15.42
C ALA A 253 15.21 3.62 15.06
N PRO A 254 16.26 3.77 14.22
CA PRO A 254 16.73 5.07 13.77
C PRO A 254 15.69 5.92 13.01
N TRP A 255 14.62 5.29 12.52
CA TRP A 255 13.52 5.93 11.81
C TRP A 255 12.39 6.42 12.73
N ALA A 256 12.46 6.15 14.04
CA ALA A 256 11.42 6.51 15.01
C ALA A 256 11.22 8.02 15.12
N GLY A 257 12.29 8.82 15.17
CA GLY A 257 12.22 10.29 15.23
C GLY A 257 11.41 10.90 14.10
N ALA A 258 11.73 10.56 12.85
CA ALA A 258 10.99 11.04 11.68
C ALA A 258 9.52 10.58 11.67
N LEU A 259 9.24 9.37 12.18
CA LEU A 259 7.86 8.90 12.33
C LEU A 259 7.11 9.71 13.41
N ARG A 260 7.77 10.04 14.52
CA ARG A 260 7.20 10.83 15.61
C ARG A 260 6.85 12.25 15.16
N GLU A 261 7.72 12.88 14.36
CA GLU A 261 7.42 14.16 13.72
C GLU A 261 6.16 14.07 12.83
N GLU A 262 6.06 13.02 12.00
CA GLU A 262 4.87 12.79 11.18
C GLU A 262 3.62 12.55 12.05
N ALA A 263 3.75 11.81 13.15
CA ALA A 263 2.68 11.54 14.09
C ALA A 263 2.15 12.84 14.73
N GLN A 264 3.05 13.73 15.15
CA GLN A 264 2.71 15.02 15.75
C GLN A 264 1.97 15.92 14.77
N LEU A 265 2.42 15.98 13.50
CA LEU A 265 1.77 16.76 12.45
C LEU A 265 0.36 16.25 12.10
N ARG A 266 0.09 14.96 12.32
CA ARG A 266 -1.19 14.30 11.97
C ARG A 266 -2.15 14.18 13.14
N SER A 267 -1.66 14.32 14.36
CA SER A 267 -2.48 14.20 15.57
C SER A 267 -3.33 15.47 15.76
N THR A 268 -4.57 15.30 16.19
CA THR A 268 -5.42 16.43 16.61
C THR A 268 -5.43 16.50 18.13
N THR A 269 -5.80 17.64 18.71
CA THR A 269 -5.86 17.86 20.16
C THR A 269 -6.66 16.79 20.92
N SER A 270 -7.61 16.14 20.24
CA SER A 270 -8.50 15.12 20.81
C SER A 270 -8.23 13.67 20.36
N ARG A 271 -7.36 13.43 19.38
CA ARG A 271 -7.14 12.08 18.81
C ARG A 271 -5.72 11.90 18.30
N GLY A 272 -5.06 10.84 18.79
CA GLY A 272 -3.78 10.40 18.27
C GLY A 272 -3.85 9.88 16.83
N VAL A 273 -2.69 9.67 16.23
CA VAL A 273 -2.53 9.12 14.88
C VAL A 273 -3.11 7.69 14.80
N ARG A 274 -3.69 7.34 13.64
CA ARG A 274 -4.28 6.01 13.40
C ARG A 274 -3.50 5.29 12.30
N TRP A 275 -2.39 4.64 12.67
CA TRP A 275 -1.51 3.98 11.69
C TRP A 275 -2.19 2.83 10.95
N GLY A 276 -3.15 2.14 11.59
CA GLY A 276 -3.95 1.09 10.94
C GLY A 276 -4.84 1.59 9.80
N ILE A 277 -5.20 2.88 9.80
CA ILE A 277 -6.01 3.51 8.74
C ILE A 277 -5.13 4.27 7.75
N ARG A 278 -4.15 5.03 8.25
CA ARG A 278 -3.30 5.90 7.44
C ARG A 278 -1.84 5.53 7.69
N PRO A 279 -1.21 4.73 6.81
CA PRO A 279 0.21 4.42 6.95
C PRO A 279 1.10 5.67 6.93
N PRO A 280 2.35 5.53 7.40
CA PRO A 280 3.37 6.56 7.23
C PRO A 280 3.52 6.99 5.77
N THR A 281 3.73 8.28 5.50
CA THR A 281 3.91 8.78 4.13
C THR A 281 5.21 8.28 3.49
N SER A 282 6.27 8.20 4.30
CA SER A 282 7.58 7.72 3.84
C SER A 282 7.54 6.23 3.49
N THR A 283 7.91 5.91 2.25
CA THR A 283 8.10 4.54 1.77
C THR A 283 9.21 3.82 2.53
N VAL A 284 10.25 4.56 2.92
CA VAL A 284 11.39 4.06 3.70
C VAL A 284 10.94 3.67 5.11
N ILE A 285 10.18 4.52 5.81
CA ILE A 285 9.67 4.21 7.17
C ILE A 285 8.74 2.99 7.12
N ARG A 286 7.79 2.95 6.16
CA ARG A 286 6.95 1.77 5.97
C ARG A 286 7.78 0.52 5.75
N SER A 287 8.83 0.62 4.93
CA SER A 287 9.69 -0.49 4.61
C SER A 287 10.42 -1.03 5.84
N HIS A 288 10.97 -0.16 6.68
CA HIS A 288 11.65 -0.58 7.90
C HIS A 288 10.69 -1.20 8.92
N ALA A 289 9.52 -0.60 9.16
CA ALA A 289 8.53 -1.17 10.08
C ALA A 289 8.08 -2.58 9.65
N LEU A 290 7.83 -2.77 8.34
CA LEU A 290 7.52 -4.08 7.77
C LEU A 290 8.69 -5.06 7.84
N THR A 291 9.93 -4.57 7.82
CA THR A 291 11.14 -5.42 7.92
C THR A 291 11.37 -5.89 9.35
N VAL A 292 11.09 -5.04 10.36
CA VAL A 292 11.11 -5.47 11.76
C VAL A 292 10.00 -6.51 12.01
N ALA A 293 8.80 -6.27 11.47
CA ALA A 293 7.69 -7.23 11.55
C ALA A 293 8.05 -8.59 10.91
N ASP A 294 8.59 -8.57 9.69
CA ASP A 294 9.07 -9.77 8.99
C ASP A 294 10.13 -10.51 9.83
N GLY A 295 11.14 -9.83 10.36
CA GLY A 295 12.18 -10.46 11.19
C GLY A 295 11.64 -11.19 12.42
N ILE A 296 10.56 -10.68 13.04
CA ILE A 296 9.88 -11.36 14.16
C ILE A 296 9.11 -12.58 13.63
N LEU A 297 8.42 -12.47 12.51
CA LEU A 297 7.60 -13.55 11.96
C LEU A 297 8.43 -14.70 11.39
N ILE A 298 9.57 -14.41 10.76
CA ILE A 298 10.45 -15.42 10.17
C ILE A 298 11.48 -15.99 11.17
N ALA A 299 11.34 -15.70 12.45
CA ALA A 299 12.10 -16.38 13.49
C ALA A 299 11.85 -17.90 13.41
N SER A 300 12.80 -18.70 13.91
CA SER A 300 12.69 -20.16 13.88
C SER A 300 11.63 -20.72 14.81
N ASP A 301 11.21 -19.96 15.82
CA ASP A 301 10.19 -20.34 16.80
C ASP A 301 9.58 -19.10 17.50
N VAL A 302 8.58 -19.35 18.34
CA VAL A 302 7.84 -18.29 19.04
C VAL A 302 8.68 -17.64 20.15
N GLU A 303 9.63 -18.37 20.75
CA GLU A 303 10.49 -17.88 21.81
C GLU A 303 11.49 -16.83 21.30
N ILE A 304 12.12 -17.09 20.15
CA ILE A 304 13.03 -16.14 19.49
C ILE A 304 12.25 -14.92 18.98
N ALA A 305 11.07 -15.13 18.36
CA ALA A 305 10.19 -14.04 17.97
C ALA A 305 9.81 -13.15 19.15
N ALA A 306 9.45 -13.78 20.28
CA ALA A 306 9.10 -13.10 21.51
C ALA A 306 10.29 -12.28 22.06
N ALA A 307 11.49 -12.87 22.10
CA ALA A 307 12.69 -12.17 22.56
C ALA A 307 12.99 -10.91 21.75
N VAL A 308 12.78 -10.94 20.42
CA VAL A 308 12.94 -9.76 19.56
C VAL A 308 11.83 -8.73 19.81
N LEU A 309 10.61 -9.16 20.16
CA LEU A 309 9.48 -8.29 20.42
C LEU A 309 9.53 -7.63 21.82
N VAL A 310 10.20 -8.22 22.81
CA VAL A 310 10.23 -7.72 24.20
C VAL A 310 10.63 -6.23 24.29
N PRO A 311 11.76 -5.76 23.73
CA PRO A 311 12.16 -4.35 23.86
C PRO A 311 11.12 -3.38 23.29
N TRP A 312 10.38 -3.79 22.25
CA TRP A 312 9.30 -3.00 21.68
C TRP A 312 8.11 -2.91 22.64
N LEU A 313 7.75 -4.01 23.31
CA LEU A 313 6.63 -4.03 24.25
C LEU A 313 6.93 -3.24 25.53
N GLU A 314 8.19 -3.07 25.91
CA GLU A 314 8.59 -2.19 27.01
C GLU A 314 8.25 -0.72 26.74
N LEU A 315 8.11 -0.32 25.48
CA LEU A 315 7.66 1.03 25.09
C LEU A 315 6.16 1.26 25.26
N THR A 316 5.38 0.25 25.66
CA THR A 316 3.92 0.39 25.80
C THR A 316 3.61 1.42 26.90
N PRO A 317 2.83 2.48 26.61
CA PRO A 317 2.52 3.51 27.59
C PRO A 317 1.66 2.96 28.73
N HIS A 318 1.75 3.59 29.90
CA HIS A 318 0.87 3.30 31.02
C HIS A 318 -0.54 3.87 30.75
N THR A 319 -1.52 2.99 30.58
CA THR A 319 -2.94 3.35 30.40
C THR A 319 -3.82 2.62 31.42
N PRO A 320 -5.03 3.14 31.72
CA PRO A 320 -5.98 2.48 32.63
C PRO A 320 -6.36 1.06 32.20
N ASP A 321 -6.44 0.81 30.88
CA ASP A 321 -6.78 -0.50 30.29
C ASP A 321 -5.61 -1.51 30.33
N GLY A 322 -4.46 -1.09 30.85
CA GLY A 322 -3.25 -1.89 30.94
C GLY A 322 -2.56 -2.11 29.60
N ALA A 323 -1.36 -2.70 29.66
CA ALA A 323 -0.53 -2.89 28.47
C ALA A 323 -1.21 -3.76 27.39
N LEU A 324 -1.86 -4.86 27.78
CA LEU A 324 -2.54 -5.74 26.81
C LEU A 324 -3.75 -5.05 26.15
N GLY A 325 -4.52 -4.27 26.91
CA GLY A 325 -5.62 -3.47 26.37
C GLY A 325 -5.11 -2.48 25.34
N TRP A 326 -4.03 -1.75 25.68
CA TRP A 326 -3.41 -0.82 24.73
C TRP A 326 -2.93 -1.51 23.45
N LEU A 327 -2.25 -2.65 23.54
CA LEU A 327 -1.79 -3.39 22.36
C LEU A 327 -2.97 -3.80 21.46
N ALA A 328 -4.05 -4.32 22.06
CA ALA A 328 -5.24 -4.76 21.34
C ALA A 328 -5.99 -3.60 20.65
N ASP A 329 -5.95 -2.39 21.20
CA ASP A 329 -6.59 -1.22 20.59
C ASP A 329 -5.79 -0.64 19.41
N HIS A 330 -4.50 -0.96 19.31
CA HIS A 330 -3.58 -0.37 18.34
C HIS A 330 -3.20 -1.32 17.21
N THR A 331 -3.71 -2.56 17.19
CA THR A 331 -3.56 -3.48 16.07
C THR A 331 -4.62 -4.59 16.08
N VAL A 332 -4.66 -5.41 15.02
CA VAL A 332 -5.46 -6.64 15.02
C VAL A 332 -4.64 -7.76 15.65
N MET A 333 -5.10 -8.27 16.79
CA MET A 333 -4.51 -9.43 17.47
C MET A 333 -4.86 -10.73 16.72
N THR A 334 -4.07 -11.08 15.71
CA THR A 334 -4.18 -12.35 15.00
C THR A 334 -3.77 -13.52 15.91
N PRO A 335 -4.09 -14.79 15.57
CA PRO A 335 -3.63 -15.94 16.35
C PRO A 335 -2.11 -15.97 16.53
N THR A 336 -1.34 -15.73 15.47
CA THR A 336 0.12 -15.65 15.50
C THR A 336 0.60 -14.51 16.40
N LEU A 337 0.08 -13.30 16.20
CA LEU A 337 0.52 -12.15 16.99
C LEU A 337 0.17 -12.31 18.47
N THR A 338 -0.99 -12.89 18.76
CA THR A 338 -1.40 -13.25 20.13
C THR A 338 -0.38 -14.19 20.76
N ARG A 339 -0.02 -15.29 20.08
CA ARG A 339 0.99 -16.23 20.59
C ARG A 339 2.32 -15.54 20.91
N VAL A 340 2.84 -14.71 20.00
CA VAL A 340 4.13 -14.01 20.19
C VAL A 340 4.04 -12.98 21.33
N VAL A 341 2.97 -12.18 21.40
CA VAL A 341 2.78 -11.16 22.45
C VAL A 341 2.66 -11.82 23.83
N PHE A 342 1.89 -12.91 23.94
CA PHE A 342 1.76 -13.64 25.20
C PHE A 342 3.09 -14.29 25.61
N ALA A 343 3.85 -14.86 24.68
CA ALA A 343 5.18 -15.40 24.97
C ALA A 343 6.17 -14.30 25.42
N ALA A 344 6.13 -13.11 24.80
CA ALA A 344 6.98 -11.98 25.16
C ALA A 344 6.60 -11.32 26.50
N ARG A 345 5.34 -11.43 26.92
CA ARG A 345 4.83 -10.88 28.19
C ARG A 345 4.79 -11.90 29.32
N ALA A 346 4.91 -13.19 29.01
CA ALA A 346 4.99 -14.21 30.03
C ALA A 346 6.12 -13.83 30.99
N PRO A 347 5.90 -13.85 32.32
CA PRO A 347 6.98 -13.63 33.26
C PRO A 347 8.03 -14.71 32.98
N HIS A 348 9.09 -14.35 32.25
CA HIS A 348 10.19 -15.26 31.99
C HIS A 348 10.60 -15.80 33.35
N ARG A 349 10.61 -17.13 33.50
CA ARG A 349 11.17 -17.78 34.68
C ARG A 349 12.58 -17.22 34.84
N ARG A 350 12.74 -16.22 35.70
CA ARG A 350 14.05 -15.74 36.17
C ARG A 350 14.65 -16.93 36.89
N GLY A 351 15.49 -17.69 36.19
CA GLY A 351 16.05 -18.92 36.72
C GLY A 351 17.05 -19.55 35.79
N ARG A 352 18.30 -19.07 35.88
CA ARG A 352 19.50 -19.89 36.13
C ARG A 352 20.74 -18.99 36.11
N GLY A 353 21.05 -18.44 37.28
CA GLY A 353 22.42 -18.27 37.74
C GLY A 353 22.77 -19.43 38.66
#